data_AF-A0A418GI26-F1
#
_entry.id   AF-A0A418GI26-F1
#
_cell.length_a   1.000
_cell.length_b   1.000
_cell.length_c   1.000
_cell.angle_alpha   90.00
_cell.angle_beta   90.00
_cell.angle_gamma   90.00
#
_symmetry.space_group_name_H-M   'P 1'
#
loop_
_entity.id
_entity.type
_entity.pdbx_description
1 polymer ?
#
loop_
_entity_poly.entity_id
_entity_poly.type
_entity_poly.pdbx_seq_one_letter_code
_entity_poly.pdbx_strand_id
1 'polypeptide(L)'
;MSLACVLVINCGSSSMKFSVIPQDADQPLLSGLAERLGIDHAVITFKDRDGHKSTVALDDASHQHALKVLFAKLDEQQLLEAINAVGHRVAHGGSDFKRSVLVTDDVIEKVRALSVLAPLHNPANLIGIEAARALLPALPHIAVFDTAFHQTLSPAAYTYAIPLEFQQDYMVRRYGFHGTSHRYIAAEALASLDLDPADHGIVIAHLGNGSSLCAVQNGTSIDTSMGMTPLEGLVMGTRCGDLDFGVVAYLAKRTGQTFDTLYK
;
A
#
# COMPACT_ATOMS: atom_id res chain seq x y z
N MET A 1 -8.66 -18.13 -26.05
CA MET A 1 -7.56 -17.76 -25.13
C MET A 1 -8.07 -18.01 -23.74
N SER A 2 -7.34 -18.73 -22.89
CA SER A 2 -7.71 -18.86 -21.47
C SER A 2 -7.69 -17.47 -20.84
N LEU A 3 -8.73 -17.13 -20.09
CA LEU A 3 -8.81 -15.87 -19.35
C LEU A 3 -7.59 -15.78 -18.42
N ALA A 4 -6.78 -14.73 -18.59
CA ALA A 4 -5.61 -14.50 -17.75
C ALA A 4 -5.92 -13.41 -16.72
N CYS A 5 -5.78 -13.73 -15.44
CA CYS A 5 -6.14 -12.86 -14.33
C CYS A 5 -4.98 -12.64 -13.37
N VAL A 6 -4.96 -11.46 -12.75
CA VAL A 6 -4.09 -11.14 -11.62
C VAL A 6 -4.94 -11.02 -10.36
N LEU A 7 -4.55 -11.74 -9.31
CA LEU A 7 -5.10 -11.54 -7.98
C LEU A 7 -4.32 -10.43 -7.27
N VAL A 8 -4.98 -9.32 -6.97
CA VAL A 8 -4.41 -8.21 -6.21
C VAL A 8 -4.82 -8.33 -4.75
N ILE A 9 -3.86 -8.27 -3.83
CA ILE A 9 -4.05 -8.38 -2.38
C ILE A 9 -3.46 -7.14 -1.69
N ASN A 10 -4.21 -6.60 -0.73
CA ASN A 10 -3.78 -5.53 0.16
C ASN A 10 -4.13 -5.90 1.60
N CYS A 11 -3.16 -6.39 2.35
CA CYS A 11 -3.31 -6.76 3.75
C CYS A 11 -2.97 -5.59 4.68
N GLY A 12 -3.91 -5.16 5.50
CA GLY A 12 -3.69 -4.33 6.67
C GLY A 12 -3.68 -5.16 7.96
N SER A 13 -3.44 -4.53 9.11
CA SER A 13 -3.36 -5.22 10.41
C SER A 13 -4.64 -5.98 10.78
N SER A 14 -5.81 -5.43 10.44
CA SER A 14 -7.13 -6.00 10.77
C SER A 14 -8.03 -6.23 9.55
N SER A 15 -7.48 -6.13 8.34
CA SER A 15 -8.26 -6.31 7.11
C SER A 15 -7.41 -6.84 5.95
N MET A 16 -8.09 -7.40 4.96
CA MET A 16 -7.50 -7.80 3.69
C MET A 16 -8.47 -7.45 2.56
N LYS A 17 -8.05 -6.54 1.67
CA LYS A 17 -8.77 -6.25 0.43
C LYS A 17 -8.21 -7.11 -0.69
N PHE A 18 -9.07 -7.55 -1.60
CA PHE A 18 -8.66 -8.32 -2.77
C PHE A 18 -9.46 -7.97 -4.02
N SER A 19 -8.89 -8.23 -5.19
CA SER A 19 -9.56 -8.12 -6.48
C SER A 19 -8.94 -9.08 -7.49
N VAL A 20 -9.77 -9.75 -8.28
CA VAL A 20 -9.36 -10.56 -9.44
C VAL A 20 -9.58 -9.74 -10.68
N ILE A 21 -8.49 -9.30 -11.30
CA ILE A 21 -8.51 -8.37 -12.43
C ILE A 21 -8.08 -9.12 -13.69
N PRO A 22 -8.91 -9.18 -14.75
CA PRO A 22 -8.50 -9.69 -16.06
C PRO A 22 -7.41 -8.82 -16.67
N GLN A 23 -6.49 -9.42 -17.45
CA GLN A 23 -5.46 -8.65 -18.16
C GLN A 23 -6.04 -7.64 -19.17
N ASP A 24 -7.18 -7.96 -19.79
CA ASP A 24 -7.76 -7.19 -20.88
C ASP A 24 -9.01 -6.36 -20.48
N ALA A 25 -9.26 -6.18 -19.18
CA ALA A 25 -10.44 -5.45 -18.70
C ALA A 25 -10.19 -4.65 -17.43
N ASP A 26 -10.80 -3.46 -17.36
CA ASP A 26 -10.64 -2.54 -16.23
C ASP A 26 -11.52 -2.88 -15.01
N GLN A 27 -12.48 -3.79 -15.19
CA GLN A 27 -13.40 -4.19 -14.12
C GLN A 27 -13.01 -5.54 -13.50
N PRO A 28 -12.96 -5.64 -12.16
CA PRO A 28 -12.66 -6.89 -11.50
C PRO A 28 -13.81 -7.89 -11.69
N LEU A 29 -13.46 -9.17 -11.88
CA LEU A 29 -14.45 -10.27 -11.93
C LEU A 29 -15.03 -10.55 -10.55
N LEU A 30 -14.19 -10.38 -9.54
CA LEU A 30 -14.51 -10.55 -8.12
C LEU A 30 -13.66 -9.56 -7.32
N SER A 31 -14.26 -8.90 -6.35
CA SER A 31 -13.55 -8.06 -5.39
C SER A 31 -14.11 -8.29 -4.00
N GLY A 32 -13.39 -7.84 -2.97
CA GLY A 32 -13.92 -7.96 -1.62
C GLY A 32 -13.01 -7.45 -0.53
N LEU A 33 -13.50 -7.65 0.69
CA LEU A 33 -12.88 -7.21 1.92
C LEU A 33 -13.12 -8.27 3.00
N ALA A 34 -12.04 -8.80 3.55
CA ALA A 34 -12.06 -9.41 4.87
C ALA A 34 -11.75 -8.31 5.91
N GLU A 35 -12.54 -8.23 6.95
CA GLU A 35 -12.41 -7.23 8.01
C GLU A 35 -12.54 -7.86 9.39
N ARG A 36 -12.12 -7.09 10.41
CA ARG A 36 -12.06 -7.55 11.79
C ARG A 36 -11.12 -8.76 11.97
N LEU A 37 -10.08 -8.84 11.15
CA LEU A 37 -9.03 -9.86 11.30
C LEU A 37 -8.28 -9.64 12.62
N GLY A 38 -7.97 -10.72 13.32
CA GLY A 38 -7.36 -10.73 14.65
C GLY A 38 -8.30 -10.41 15.82
N ILE A 39 -9.58 -10.16 15.58
CA ILE A 39 -10.59 -9.89 16.61
C ILE A 39 -11.91 -10.65 16.34
N ASP A 40 -12.84 -10.61 17.30
CA ASP A 40 -14.12 -11.32 17.19
C ASP A 40 -14.99 -10.84 16.02
N HIS A 41 -15.82 -11.74 15.52
CA HIS A 41 -16.76 -11.52 14.41
C HIS A 41 -16.07 -11.10 13.11
N ALA A 42 -14.93 -11.72 12.81
CA ALA A 42 -14.28 -11.59 11.52
C ALA A 42 -15.20 -12.07 10.40
N VAL A 43 -15.25 -11.31 9.31
CA VAL A 43 -16.08 -11.61 8.14
C VAL A 43 -15.33 -11.33 6.86
N ILE A 44 -15.70 -12.02 5.80
CA ILE A 44 -15.26 -11.73 4.43
C ILE A 44 -16.48 -11.45 3.56
N THR A 45 -16.46 -10.30 2.89
CA THR A 45 -17.50 -9.88 1.95
C THR A 45 -16.93 -9.92 0.54
N PHE A 46 -17.63 -10.61 -0.35
CA PHE A 46 -17.36 -10.68 -1.78
C PHE A 46 -18.34 -9.80 -2.55
N LYS A 47 -17.88 -9.24 -3.66
CA LYS A 47 -18.67 -8.49 -4.63
C LYS A 47 -18.33 -8.97 -6.03
N ASP A 48 -19.32 -9.48 -6.76
CA ASP A 48 -19.17 -9.88 -8.16
C ASP A 48 -19.20 -8.67 -9.12
N ARG A 49 -19.04 -8.94 -10.41
CA ARG A 49 -19.07 -7.92 -11.47
C ARG A 49 -20.41 -7.17 -11.59
N ASP A 50 -21.51 -7.86 -11.27
CA ASP A 50 -22.88 -7.31 -11.33
C ASP A 50 -23.21 -6.50 -10.06
N GLY A 51 -22.31 -6.53 -9.08
CA GLY A 51 -22.42 -5.81 -7.82
C GLY A 51 -23.12 -6.56 -6.72
N HIS A 52 -23.48 -7.83 -6.91
CA HIS A 52 -24.05 -8.66 -5.86
C HIS A 52 -23.01 -8.91 -4.78
N LYS A 53 -23.47 -8.81 -3.53
CA LYS A 53 -22.63 -9.03 -2.36
C LYS A 53 -23.02 -10.30 -1.63
N SER A 54 -22.02 -11.06 -1.19
CA SER A 54 -22.19 -12.18 -0.28
C SER A 54 -21.18 -12.07 0.86
N THR A 55 -21.62 -12.28 2.09
CA THR A 55 -20.77 -12.20 3.29
C THR A 55 -20.72 -13.57 3.97
N VAL A 56 -19.51 -13.95 4.38
CA VAL A 56 -19.23 -15.21 5.08
C VAL A 56 -18.54 -14.88 6.39
N ALA A 57 -19.00 -15.48 7.49
CA ALA A 57 -18.31 -15.40 8.77
C ALA A 57 -17.03 -16.25 8.72
N LEU A 58 -15.95 -15.76 9.31
CA LEU A 58 -14.68 -16.48 9.39
C LEU A 58 -14.60 -17.20 10.73
N ASP A 59 -14.33 -18.51 10.69
CA ASP A 59 -14.18 -19.34 11.89
C ASP A 59 -12.87 -19.04 12.62
N ASP A 60 -11.86 -18.58 11.88
CA ASP A 60 -10.60 -18.05 12.38
C ASP A 60 -10.37 -16.66 11.78
N ALA A 61 -10.09 -15.67 12.63
CA ALA A 61 -9.86 -14.29 12.25
C ALA A 61 -8.47 -14.03 11.63
N SER A 62 -7.69 -15.06 11.30
CA SER A 62 -6.37 -14.92 10.69
C SER A 62 -6.42 -14.56 9.19
N HIS A 63 -5.41 -13.84 8.70
CA HIS A 63 -5.23 -13.59 7.25
C HIS A 63 -5.09 -14.89 6.45
N GLN A 64 -4.45 -15.91 7.03
CA GLN A 64 -4.29 -17.21 6.37
C GLN A 64 -5.65 -17.89 6.16
N HIS A 65 -6.54 -17.85 7.16
CA HIS A 65 -7.88 -18.39 7.02
C HIS A 65 -8.72 -17.57 6.03
N ALA A 66 -8.66 -16.23 6.08
CA ALA A 66 -9.33 -15.38 5.11
C ALA A 66 -8.90 -15.67 3.65
N LEU A 67 -7.62 -15.94 3.41
CA LEU A 67 -7.10 -16.35 2.10
C LEU A 67 -7.59 -17.74 1.69
N LYS A 68 -7.69 -18.70 2.62
CA LYS A 68 -8.27 -20.01 2.34
C LYS A 68 -9.74 -19.89 1.91
N VAL A 69 -10.53 -19.07 2.60
CA VAL A 69 -11.94 -18.83 2.24
C VAL A 69 -12.05 -18.13 0.89
N LEU A 70 -11.17 -17.16 0.59
CA LEU A 70 -11.07 -16.54 -0.73
C LEU A 70 -10.77 -17.60 -1.82
N PHE A 71 -9.81 -18.50 -1.61
CA PHE A 71 -9.46 -19.50 -2.62
C PHE A 71 -10.53 -20.56 -2.82
N ALA A 72 -11.22 -20.99 -1.76
CA ALA A 72 -12.41 -21.82 -1.91
C ALA A 72 -13.49 -21.12 -2.76
N LYS A 73 -13.68 -19.81 -2.57
CA LYS A 73 -14.63 -19.03 -3.38
C LYS A 73 -14.20 -18.91 -4.84
N LEU A 74 -12.90 -18.74 -5.09
CA LEU A 74 -12.35 -18.68 -6.46
C LEU A 74 -12.46 -20.02 -7.17
N ASP A 75 -12.27 -21.13 -6.46
CA ASP A 75 -12.44 -22.48 -6.99
C ASP A 75 -13.91 -22.77 -7.34
N GLU A 76 -14.85 -22.43 -6.45
CA GLU A 76 -16.30 -22.53 -6.68
C GLU A 76 -16.72 -21.79 -7.97
N GLN A 77 -16.11 -20.63 -8.23
CA GLN A 77 -16.39 -19.81 -9.41
C GLN A 77 -15.54 -20.15 -10.63
N GLN A 78 -14.70 -21.20 -10.57
CA GLN A 78 -13.78 -21.61 -11.64
C GLN A 78 -12.82 -20.47 -12.08
N LEU A 79 -12.50 -19.57 -11.15
CA LEU A 79 -11.58 -18.45 -11.37
C LEU A 79 -10.15 -18.79 -10.94
N LEU A 80 -9.96 -19.82 -10.11
CA LEU A 80 -8.64 -20.15 -9.55
C LEU A 80 -7.62 -20.50 -10.65
N GLU A 81 -8.01 -21.32 -11.63
CA GLU A 81 -7.16 -21.69 -12.77
C GLU A 81 -6.84 -20.52 -13.71
N ALA A 82 -7.65 -19.46 -13.69
CA ALA A 82 -7.43 -18.25 -14.47
C ALA A 82 -6.40 -17.32 -13.83
N ILE A 83 -6.00 -17.54 -12.57
CA ILE A 83 -5.02 -16.67 -11.89
C ILE A 83 -3.61 -17.07 -12.31
N ASN A 84 -2.88 -16.14 -12.94
CA ASN A 84 -1.52 -16.37 -13.41
C ASN A 84 -0.46 -15.63 -12.59
N ALA A 85 -0.87 -14.69 -11.73
CA ALA A 85 0.03 -13.95 -10.85
C ALA A 85 -0.72 -13.38 -9.64
N VAL A 86 0.03 -13.10 -8.57
CA VAL A 86 -0.49 -12.44 -7.38
C VAL A 86 0.28 -11.15 -7.11
N GLY A 87 -0.41 -10.01 -7.15
CA GLY A 87 0.14 -8.69 -6.80
C GLY A 87 -0.14 -8.34 -5.34
N HIS A 88 0.89 -7.90 -4.62
CA HIS A 88 0.80 -7.52 -3.20
C HIS A 88 1.14 -6.05 -3.04
N ARG A 89 0.23 -5.28 -2.44
CA ARG A 89 0.59 -3.94 -1.97
C ARG A 89 1.51 -4.06 -0.76
N VAL A 90 2.64 -3.38 -0.81
CA VAL A 90 3.57 -3.21 0.31
C VAL A 90 3.69 -1.72 0.63
N ALA A 91 3.50 -1.35 1.90
CA ALA A 91 3.50 0.06 2.28
C ALA A 91 4.88 0.70 2.09
N HIS A 92 5.94 0.08 2.61
CA HIS A 92 7.26 0.71 2.66
C HIS A 92 8.35 -0.16 2.02
N GLY A 93 8.99 0.36 0.98
CA GLY A 93 10.08 -0.27 0.24
C GLY A 93 11.46 0.31 0.55
N GLY A 94 11.54 1.30 1.45
CA GLY A 94 12.81 1.94 1.79
C GLY A 94 13.45 2.60 0.58
N SER A 95 14.78 2.70 0.59
CA SER A 95 15.57 3.16 -0.56
C SER A 95 15.88 2.06 -1.58
N ASP A 96 15.65 0.79 -1.18
CA ASP A 96 16.08 -0.38 -1.93
C ASP A 96 15.12 -0.71 -3.08
N PHE A 97 13.82 -0.51 -2.85
CA PHE A 97 12.77 -0.87 -3.80
C PHE A 97 12.24 0.35 -4.57
N LYS A 98 12.90 0.66 -5.70
CA LYS A 98 12.54 1.76 -6.61
C LYS A 98 11.43 1.41 -7.61
N ARG A 99 11.04 0.14 -7.68
CA ARG A 99 10.00 -0.38 -8.58
C ARG A 99 9.39 -1.66 -8.00
N SER A 100 8.31 -2.12 -8.60
CA SER A 100 7.74 -3.44 -8.27
C SER A 100 8.75 -4.55 -8.57
N VAL A 101 8.76 -5.61 -7.76
CA VAL A 101 9.70 -6.74 -7.90
C VAL A 101 8.98 -8.07 -7.72
N LEU A 102 9.52 -9.13 -8.34
CA LEU A 102 9.14 -10.50 -8.00
C LEU A 102 9.51 -10.79 -6.55
N VAL A 103 8.60 -11.42 -5.82
CA VAL A 103 8.82 -11.80 -4.42
C VAL A 103 9.70 -13.04 -4.38
N THR A 104 10.88 -12.88 -3.80
CA THR A 104 11.79 -13.94 -3.40
C THR A 104 11.96 -13.93 -1.88
N ASP A 105 12.66 -14.91 -1.32
CA ASP A 105 12.93 -14.95 0.12
C ASP A 105 13.82 -13.75 0.55
N ASP A 106 14.76 -13.32 -0.29
CA ASP A 106 15.55 -12.10 -0.07
C ASP A 106 14.67 -10.83 -0.04
N VAL A 107 13.65 -10.74 -0.91
CA VAL A 107 12.69 -9.64 -0.88
C VAL A 107 11.89 -9.65 0.42
N ILE A 108 11.47 -10.82 0.90
CA ILE A 108 10.75 -10.95 2.18
C ILE A 108 11.60 -10.46 3.34
N GLU A 109 12.87 -10.89 3.43
CA GLU A 109 13.77 -10.48 4.50
C GLU A 109 14.07 -8.98 4.46
N LYS A 110 14.22 -8.39 3.27
CA LYS A 110 14.38 -6.93 3.12
C LYS A 110 13.14 -6.17 3.57
N VAL A 111 11.94 -6.59 3.16
CA VAL A 111 10.69 -5.96 3.61
C VAL A 111 10.50 -6.12 5.13
N ARG A 112 10.95 -7.25 5.70
CA ARG A 112 10.96 -7.51 7.15
C ARG A 112 11.88 -6.54 7.87
N ALA A 113 13.11 -6.35 7.41
CA ALA A 113 14.03 -5.35 7.96
C ALA A 113 13.47 -3.93 7.87
N LEU A 114 12.81 -3.59 6.76
CA LEU A 114 12.14 -2.29 6.55
C LEU A 114 10.87 -2.09 7.39
N SER A 115 10.42 -3.10 8.13
CA SER A 115 9.24 -2.97 9.01
C SER A 115 9.44 -1.95 10.12
N VAL A 116 10.69 -1.61 10.46
CA VAL A 116 11.00 -0.51 11.39
C VAL A 116 10.50 0.85 10.87
N LEU A 117 10.38 1.03 9.55
CA LEU A 117 9.87 2.26 8.91
C LEU A 117 8.34 2.27 8.78
N ALA A 118 7.70 1.10 8.84
CA ALA A 118 6.24 0.96 8.73
C ALA A 118 5.70 -0.18 9.61
N PRO A 119 5.82 -0.04 10.95
CA PRO A 119 5.60 -1.15 11.89
C PRO A 119 4.17 -1.67 11.93
N LEU A 120 3.19 -0.85 11.52
CA LEU A 120 1.78 -1.24 11.47
C LEU A 120 1.34 -1.79 10.10
N HIS A 121 2.19 -1.70 9.08
CA HIS A 121 1.81 -2.04 7.70
C HIS A 121 2.65 -3.15 7.09
N ASN A 122 3.99 -3.02 7.09
CA ASN A 122 4.85 -4.02 6.47
C ASN A 122 4.68 -5.42 7.08
N PRO A 123 4.57 -5.60 8.41
CA PRO A 123 4.29 -6.91 8.99
C PRO A 123 3.00 -7.54 8.48
N ALA A 124 1.92 -6.76 8.37
CA ALA A 124 0.65 -7.25 7.83
C ALA A 124 0.75 -7.59 6.33
N ASN A 125 1.50 -6.80 5.56
CA ASN A 125 1.78 -7.10 4.15
C ASN A 125 2.54 -8.43 4.02
N LEU A 126 3.55 -8.67 4.85
CA LEU A 126 4.33 -9.91 4.86
C LEU A 126 3.49 -11.14 5.21
N ILE A 127 2.62 -11.05 6.21
CA ILE A 127 1.68 -12.13 6.55
C ILE A 127 0.84 -12.51 5.32
N GLY A 128 0.32 -11.52 4.59
CA GLY A 128 -0.43 -11.74 3.35
C GLY A 128 0.39 -12.40 2.25
N ILE A 129 1.63 -11.93 2.04
CA ILE A 129 2.56 -12.46 1.04
C ILE A 129 2.89 -13.92 1.34
N GLU A 130 3.29 -14.22 2.58
CA GLU A 130 3.70 -15.56 3.01
C GLU A 130 2.52 -16.54 2.94
N ALA A 131 1.35 -16.14 3.42
CA ALA A 131 0.15 -16.97 3.37
C ALA A 131 -0.29 -17.25 1.93
N ALA A 132 -0.26 -16.25 1.06
CA ALA A 132 -0.59 -16.44 -0.36
C ALA A 132 0.44 -17.33 -1.07
N ARG A 133 1.75 -17.16 -0.80
CA ARG A 133 2.82 -18.01 -1.38
C ARG A 133 2.69 -19.46 -0.93
N ALA A 134 2.30 -19.71 0.32
CA ALA A 134 2.10 -21.07 0.82
C ALA A 134 0.94 -21.80 0.11
N LEU A 135 -0.09 -21.05 -0.30
CA LEU A 135 -1.29 -21.59 -0.95
C LEU A 135 -1.18 -21.66 -2.48
N LEU A 136 -0.42 -20.75 -3.10
CA LEU A 136 -0.20 -20.68 -4.56
C LEU A 136 1.30 -20.70 -4.91
N PRO A 137 2.06 -21.73 -4.49
CA PRO A 137 3.52 -21.72 -4.57
C PRO A 137 4.07 -21.74 -6.01
N ALA A 138 3.28 -22.18 -6.98
CA ALA A 138 3.69 -22.25 -8.38
C ALA A 138 3.52 -20.92 -9.13
N LEU A 139 2.75 -19.96 -8.58
CA LEU A 139 2.50 -18.69 -9.24
C LEU A 139 3.58 -17.66 -8.92
N PRO A 140 3.86 -16.70 -9.83
CA PRO A 140 4.67 -15.54 -9.51
C PRO A 140 3.93 -14.59 -8.57
N HIS A 141 4.61 -14.18 -7.50
CA HIS A 141 4.16 -13.14 -6.58
C HIS A 141 4.95 -11.86 -6.84
N ILE A 142 4.27 -10.71 -6.86
CA ILE A 142 4.87 -9.40 -7.13
C ILE A 142 4.59 -8.47 -5.96
N ALA A 143 5.63 -7.85 -5.40
CA ALA A 143 5.49 -6.76 -4.43
C ALA A 143 5.43 -5.41 -5.16
N VAL A 144 4.43 -4.59 -4.85
CA VAL A 144 4.21 -3.24 -5.38
C VAL A 144 4.25 -2.24 -4.22
N PHE A 145 5.27 -1.37 -4.21
CA PHE A 145 5.54 -0.51 -3.07
C PHE A 145 4.91 0.88 -3.22
N ASP A 146 4.21 1.37 -2.19
CA ASP A 146 3.64 2.71 -2.20
C ASP A 146 4.70 3.83 -2.24
N THR A 147 5.92 3.51 -1.81
CA THR A 147 7.08 4.42 -1.75
C THR A 147 7.89 4.45 -3.05
N ALA A 148 7.69 3.48 -3.96
CA ALA A 148 8.57 3.31 -5.13
C ALA A 148 8.50 4.49 -6.11
N PHE A 149 7.30 5.03 -6.37
CA PHE A 149 7.11 6.14 -7.31
C PHE A 149 7.86 7.41 -6.88
N HIS A 150 8.08 7.58 -5.59
CA HIS A 150 8.75 8.74 -4.99
C HIS A 150 10.27 8.52 -4.83
N GLN A 151 10.83 7.39 -5.30
CA GLN A 151 12.29 7.19 -5.27
C GLN A 151 13.05 8.08 -6.27
N THR A 152 12.34 8.87 -7.08
CA THR A 152 12.88 9.90 -7.97
C THR A 152 13.10 11.26 -7.30
N LEU A 153 12.65 11.45 -6.05
CA LEU A 153 12.86 12.69 -5.30
C LEU A 153 14.36 13.02 -5.23
N SER A 154 14.69 14.29 -5.50
CA SER A 154 16.05 14.81 -5.35
C SER A 154 16.45 14.91 -3.87
N PRO A 155 17.75 14.98 -3.53
CA PRO A 155 18.20 15.22 -2.16
C PRO A 155 17.55 16.44 -1.51
N ALA A 156 17.35 17.52 -2.28
CA ALA A 156 16.68 18.71 -1.77
C ALA A 156 15.21 18.47 -1.38
N ALA A 157 14.53 17.52 -2.03
CA ALA A 157 13.12 17.22 -1.76
C ALA A 157 12.95 16.17 -0.63
N TYR A 158 13.91 15.26 -0.45
CA TYR A 158 13.77 14.21 0.56
C TYR A 158 14.52 14.45 1.88
N THR A 159 15.51 15.33 1.92
CA THR A 159 16.32 15.56 3.12
C THR A 159 15.62 16.57 4.04
N TYR A 160 15.34 16.15 5.28
CA TYR A 160 14.89 17.06 6.33
C TYR A 160 16.06 17.91 6.86
N ALA A 161 15.76 19.12 7.33
CA ALA A 161 16.74 20.04 7.91
C ALA A 161 17.14 19.67 9.36
N ILE A 162 17.68 18.48 9.53
CA ILE A 162 18.16 17.90 10.81
C ILE A 162 19.58 17.32 10.59
N PRO A 163 20.31 16.90 11.66
CA PRO A 163 21.62 16.28 11.50
C PRO A 163 21.64 15.14 10.48
N LEU A 164 22.60 15.18 9.56
CA LEU A 164 22.68 14.24 8.42
C LEU A 164 22.90 12.78 8.87
N GLU A 165 23.51 12.58 10.03
CA GLU A 165 23.68 11.27 10.67
C GLU A 165 22.35 10.53 10.84
N PHE A 166 21.23 11.22 11.07
CA PHE A 166 19.93 10.55 11.18
C PHE A 166 19.45 9.95 9.87
N GLN A 167 19.79 10.57 8.74
CA GLN A 167 19.53 10.00 7.43
C GLN A 167 20.43 8.78 7.17
N GLN A 168 21.69 8.83 7.59
CA GLN A 168 22.69 7.80 7.34
C GLN A 168 22.46 6.54 8.19
N ASP A 169 22.22 6.74 9.48
CA ASP A 169 22.20 5.65 10.47
C ASP A 169 20.78 5.10 10.70
N TYR A 170 19.75 5.94 10.52
CA TYR A 170 18.36 5.59 10.81
C TYR A 170 17.42 5.76 9.61
N MET A 171 17.96 6.01 8.42
CA MET A 171 17.20 6.13 7.17
C MET A 171 16.14 7.25 7.20
N VAL A 172 16.34 8.29 8.02
CA VAL A 172 15.38 9.40 8.13
C VAL A 172 15.40 10.25 6.86
N ARG A 173 14.31 10.22 6.10
CA ARG A 173 14.08 11.01 4.88
C ARG A 173 12.61 11.00 4.50
N ARG A 174 12.20 11.87 3.59
CA ARG A 174 10.92 11.75 2.89
C ARG A 174 10.94 10.48 2.02
N TYR A 175 9.94 9.63 2.21
CA TYR A 175 9.68 8.48 1.36
C TYR A 175 8.44 8.68 0.51
N GLY A 176 7.38 9.29 1.07
CA GLY A 176 6.10 9.46 0.41
C GLY A 176 5.30 8.16 0.28
N PHE A 177 3.97 8.26 0.25
CA PHE A 177 3.06 7.12 0.08
C PHE A 177 1.96 7.46 -0.93
N HIS A 178 1.11 6.47 -1.21
CA HIS A 178 0.15 6.49 -2.33
C HIS A 178 0.82 6.56 -3.71
N GLY A 179 2.11 6.19 -3.81
CA GLY A 179 2.87 6.26 -5.05
C GLY A 179 2.27 5.44 -6.19
N THR A 180 1.66 4.29 -5.91
CA THR A 180 0.93 3.51 -6.93
C THR A 180 -0.25 4.30 -7.52
N SER A 181 -0.99 5.04 -6.68
CA SER A 181 -2.10 5.88 -7.14
C SER A 181 -1.60 7.11 -7.89
N HIS A 182 -0.58 7.80 -7.36
CA HIS A 182 0.01 8.96 -8.02
C HIS A 182 0.58 8.60 -9.38
N ARG A 183 1.28 7.47 -9.49
CA ARG A 183 1.81 6.95 -10.76
C ARG A 183 0.70 6.68 -11.77
N TYR A 184 -0.38 6.03 -11.35
CA TYR A 184 -1.52 5.74 -12.23
C TYR A 184 -2.17 7.03 -12.73
N ILE A 185 -2.53 7.95 -11.82
CA ILE A 185 -3.18 9.21 -12.18
C ILE A 185 -2.28 10.08 -13.06
N ALA A 186 -0.96 10.10 -12.83
CA ALA A 186 -0.01 10.81 -13.68
C ALA A 186 -0.06 10.32 -15.14
N ALA A 187 -0.06 9.00 -15.33
CA ALA A 187 -0.12 8.39 -16.66
C ALA A 187 -1.48 8.65 -17.35
N GLU A 188 -2.58 8.48 -16.62
CA GLU A 188 -3.93 8.75 -17.14
C GLU A 188 -4.12 10.22 -17.51
N ALA A 189 -3.61 11.15 -16.68
CA ALA A 189 -3.70 12.58 -16.93
C ALA A 189 -2.89 12.99 -18.18
N LEU A 190 -1.69 12.44 -18.38
CA LEU A 190 -0.89 12.66 -19.58
C LEU A 190 -1.67 12.27 -20.85
N ALA A 191 -2.29 11.09 -20.86
CA ALA A 191 -3.07 10.61 -22.00
C ALA A 191 -4.39 11.38 -22.18
N SER A 192 -5.13 11.63 -21.09
CA SER A 192 -6.47 12.22 -21.15
C SER A 192 -6.46 13.72 -21.47
N LEU A 193 -5.38 14.42 -21.11
CA LEU A 193 -5.23 15.85 -21.34
C LEU A 193 -4.34 16.18 -22.55
N ASP A 194 -3.86 15.15 -23.28
CA ASP A 194 -2.98 15.30 -24.45
C ASP A 194 -1.76 16.19 -24.18
N LEU A 195 -1.10 15.98 -23.03
CA LEU A 195 0.06 16.78 -22.63
C LEU A 195 1.32 16.31 -23.36
N ASP A 196 2.27 17.22 -23.60
CA ASP A 196 3.58 16.86 -24.15
C ASP A 196 4.34 15.95 -23.17
N PRO A 197 4.66 14.69 -23.52
CA PRO A 197 5.40 13.79 -22.64
C PRO A 197 6.77 14.32 -22.21
N ALA A 198 7.38 15.23 -22.99
CA ALA A 198 8.69 15.82 -22.71
C ALA A 198 8.62 17.11 -21.88
N ASP A 199 7.44 17.75 -21.78
CA ASP A 199 7.28 19.03 -21.10
C ASP A 199 5.88 19.19 -20.48
N HIS A 200 5.69 18.59 -19.31
CA HIS A 200 4.45 18.76 -18.52
C HIS A 200 4.70 18.70 -17.01
N GLY A 201 3.92 19.51 -16.29
CA GLY A 201 3.81 19.48 -14.83
C GLY A 201 2.39 19.14 -14.40
N ILE A 202 2.25 18.19 -13.47
CA ILE A 202 0.98 17.76 -12.90
C ILE A 202 1.07 17.82 -11.37
N VAL A 203 0.04 18.37 -10.72
CA VAL A 203 -0.15 18.25 -9.28
C VAL A 203 -1.34 17.33 -9.04
N ILE A 204 -1.09 16.23 -8.33
CA ILE A 204 -2.09 15.19 -8.08
C ILE A 204 -2.53 15.26 -6.61
N ALA A 205 -3.84 15.33 -6.38
CA ALA A 205 -4.44 15.24 -5.07
C ALA A 205 -5.12 13.87 -4.88
N HIS A 206 -4.45 12.95 -4.19
CA HIS A 206 -5.07 11.71 -3.74
C HIS A 206 -5.77 11.98 -2.41
N LEU A 207 -7.10 12.10 -2.42
CA LEU A 207 -7.90 12.49 -1.26
C LEU A 207 -8.79 11.33 -0.80
N GLY A 208 -8.62 10.94 0.46
CA GLY A 208 -9.36 9.84 1.08
C GLY A 208 -9.18 9.84 2.59
N ASN A 209 -9.29 8.67 3.22
CA ASN A 209 -8.99 8.55 4.66
C ASN A 209 -7.47 8.77 4.93
N GLY A 210 -6.62 8.46 3.95
CA GLY A 210 -5.31 9.05 3.82
C GLY A 210 -5.29 9.99 2.64
N SER A 211 -4.66 11.15 2.82
CA SER A 211 -4.60 12.19 1.79
C SER A 211 -3.17 12.61 1.53
N SER A 212 -2.77 12.70 0.26
CA SER A 212 -1.47 13.24 -0.11
C SER A 212 -1.50 14.01 -1.43
N LEU A 213 -0.66 15.03 -1.52
CA LEU A 213 -0.34 15.73 -2.78
C LEU A 213 0.96 15.17 -3.35
N CYS A 214 1.06 15.11 -4.67
CA CYS A 214 2.29 14.80 -5.39
C CYS A 214 2.50 15.80 -6.53
N ALA A 215 3.68 16.41 -6.58
CA ALA A 215 4.13 17.13 -7.75
C ALA A 215 4.86 16.16 -8.69
N VAL A 216 4.45 16.16 -9.95
CA VAL A 216 4.97 15.29 -11.01
C VAL A 216 5.45 16.15 -12.16
N GLN A 217 6.70 15.95 -12.58
CA GLN A 217 7.28 16.58 -13.76
C GLN A 217 7.68 15.48 -14.72
N ASN A 218 7.20 15.54 -15.97
CA ASN A 218 7.54 14.61 -17.04
C ASN A 218 7.38 13.13 -16.61
N GLY A 219 6.25 12.82 -15.96
CA GLY A 219 5.95 11.48 -15.43
C GLY A 219 6.73 11.05 -14.18
N THR A 220 7.61 11.90 -13.62
CA THR A 220 8.42 11.58 -12.43
C THR A 220 7.98 12.37 -11.20
N SER A 221 7.94 11.73 -10.03
CA SER A 221 7.64 12.42 -8.78
C SER A 221 8.80 13.32 -8.37
N ILE A 222 8.53 14.61 -8.21
CA ILE A 222 9.54 15.61 -7.81
C ILE A 222 9.33 16.14 -6.39
N ASP A 223 8.11 16.05 -5.86
CA ASP A 223 7.80 16.29 -4.46
C ASP A 223 6.50 15.55 -4.04
N THR A 224 6.32 15.31 -2.75
CA THR A 224 5.12 14.68 -2.18
C THR A 224 4.88 15.12 -0.74
N SER A 225 3.61 15.32 -0.37
CA SER A 225 3.28 15.89 0.94
C SER A 225 3.58 14.94 2.10
N MET A 226 3.45 13.63 1.88
CA MET A 226 3.76 12.65 2.93
C MET A 226 5.26 12.48 3.12
N GLY A 227 5.65 12.23 4.35
CA GLY A 227 7.02 12.27 4.83
C GLY A 227 7.73 10.91 4.84
N MET A 228 8.53 10.73 5.89
CA MET A 228 9.00 9.42 6.33
C MET A 228 7.83 8.50 6.71
N THR A 229 6.79 9.10 7.30
CA THR A 229 5.55 8.42 7.71
C THR A 229 4.37 9.03 6.96
N PRO A 230 3.22 8.33 6.88
CA PRO A 230 2.03 8.87 6.22
C PRO A 230 1.27 9.88 7.11
N LEU A 231 1.93 10.47 8.11
CA LEU A 231 1.36 11.49 9.02
C LEU A 231 1.50 12.90 8.43
N GLU A 232 2.64 13.21 7.82
CA GLU A 232 2.97 14.56 7.30
C GLU A 232 2.08 14.97 6.11
N GLY A 233 1.87 16.27 5.96
CA GLY A 233 1.18 16.90 4.85
C GLY A 233 -0.27 17.27 5.17
N LEU A 234 -1.20 16.76 4.36
CA LEU A 234 -2.60 17.14 4.43
C LEU A 234 -3.32 16.65 5.69
N VAL A 235 -4.40 17.35 6.07
CA VAL A 235 -5.38 16.84 7.02
C VAL A 235 -6.05 15.58 6.44
N MET A 236 -6.24 14.56 7.28
CA MET A 236 -6.81 13.27 6.88
C MET A 236 -7.96 12.86 7.83
N GLY A 237 -8.47 11.63 7.70
CA GLY A 237 -9.62 11.19 8.50
C GLY A 237 -9.35 11.19 10.01
N THR A 238 -8.19 10.66 10.43
CA THR A 238 -7.78 10.57 11.85
C THR A 238 -6.32 10.99 12.09
N ARG A 239 -5.65 11.55 11.07
CA ARG A 239 -4.28 12.05 11.16
C ARG A 239 -4.27 13.56 10.99
N CYS A 240 -3.46 14.24 11.78
CA CYS A 240 -3.44 15.70 11.82
C CYS A 240 -2.83 16.34 10.56
N GLY A 241 -1.91 15.66 9.87
CA GLY A 241 -1.11 16.31 8.83
C GLY A 241 0.03 17.09 9.46
N ASP A 242 0.40 18.21 8.83
CA ASP A 242 1.42 19.12 9.34
C ASP A 242 1.01 19.74 10.68
N LEU A 243 1.87 19.60 11.67
CA LEU A 243 1.71 20.15 13.01
C LEU A 243 3.09 20.60 13.52
N ASP A 244 3.15 21.75 14.17
CA ASP A 244 4.36 22.20 14.84
C ASP A 244 4.81 21.15 15.89
N PHE A 245 6.02 20.62 15.71
CA PHE A 245 6.61 19.66 16.64
C PHE A 245 6.69 20.21 18.07
N GLY A 246 6.85 21.52 18.24
CA GLY A 246 6.81 22.20 19.54
C GLY A 246 5.48 22.01 20.27
N VAL A 247 4.36 21.95 19.54
CA VAL A 247 3.04 21.65 20.11
C VAL A 247 2.98 20.22 20.62
N VAL A 248 3.52 19.25 19.88
CA VAL A 248 3.58 17.84 20.30
C VAL A 248 4.40 17.70 21.59
N ALA A 249 5.59 18.31 21.63
CA ALA A 249 6.44 18.29 22.81
C ALA A 249 5.80 18.97 24.03
N TYR A 250 5.09 20.08 23.81
CA TYR A 250 4.34 20.77 24.85
C TYR A 250 3.21 19.89 25.40
N LEU A 251 2.42 19.25 24.54
CA LEU A 251 1.33 18.36 24.95
C LEU A 251 1.85 17.15 25.75
N ALA A 252 2.94 16.52 25.30
CA ALA A 252 3.59 15.43 26.03
C ALA A 252 3.92 15.84 27.46
N LYS A 253 4.57 17.00 27.61
CA LYS A 253 4.94 17.55 28.92
C LYS A 253 3.71 17.92 29.78
N ARG A 254 2.67 18.50 29.19
CA ARG A 254 1.47 18.95 29.93
C ARG A 254 0.55 17.82 30.37
N THR A 255 0.48 16.76 29.58
CA THR A 255 -0.42 15.62 29.82
C THR A 255 0.29 14.43 30.49
N GLY A 256 1.63 14.43 30.52
CA GLY A 256 2.42 13.30 31.00
C GLY A 256 2.44 12.10 30.04
N GLN A 257 1.91 12.26 28.82
CA GLN A 257 1.90 11.21 27.80
C GLN A 257 3.27 11.07 27.13
N THR A 258 3.62 9.86 26.73
CA THR A 258 4.82 9.59 25.91
C THR A 258 4.56 9.95 24.44
N PHE A 259 5.62 10.07 23.64
CA PHE A 259 5.47 10.27 22.19
C PHE A 259 4.72 9.12 21.52
N ASP A 260 4.96 7.87 21.93
CA ASP A 260 4.23 6.71 21.41
C ASP A 260 2.73 6.79 21.67
N THR A 261 2.32 7.28 22.84
CA THR A 261 0.91 7.45 23.17
C THR A 261 0.28 8.59 22.39
N LEU A 262 1.01 9.69 22.18
CA LEU A 262 0.52 10.81 21.36
C LEU A 262 0.50 10.50 19.86
N TYR A 263 1.33 9.57 19.40
CA TYR A 263 1.42 9.17 18.00
C TYR A 263 0.31 8.19 17.58
N LYS A 264 -0.20 7.37 18.50
CA LYS A 264 -1.27 6.40 18.25
C LYS A 264 -2.64 7.07 18.10
#